data_AF-A0A936LSA4-F1
#
_entry.id   AF-A0A936LSA4-F1
#
_cell.length_a   1.000
_cell.length_b   1.000
_cell.length_c   1.000
_cell.angle_alpha   90.00
_cell.angle_beta   90.00
_cell.angle_gamma   90.00
#
_symmetry.space_group_name_H-M   'P 1'
#
loop_
_entity.id
_entity.type
_entity.pdbx_description
1 polymer ?
#
loop_
_entity_poly.entity_id
_entity_poly.type
_entity_poly.pdbx_seq_one_letter_code
_entity_poly.pdbx_strand_id
1 'polypeptide(L)'
;MESGRVEVISEAGWERIRQHFSLTNRQVEIARLLCRALTNKQIADLLDITSDTVHVHLRDIFRRVGVDSRLGLVVEFVREDHRAASQATSPERSGQAGPGDRLRLVAGAEFD
;
A
#
# COMPACT_ATOMS: atom_id res chain seq x y z
N MET A 1 23.12 -15.31 -17.59
CA MET A 1 23.03 -15.21 -16.11
C MET A 1 22.31 -13.90 -15.79
N GLU A 2 20.98 -13.92 -15.69
CA GLU A 2 20.21 -12.72 -15.28
C GLU A 2 20.02 -12.77 -13.76
N SER A 3 21.15 -12.71 -13.06
CA SER A 3 21.20 -12.91 -11.61
C SER A 3 20.88 -11.59 -10.90
N GLY A 4 19.79 -11.59 -10.11
CA GLY A 4 19.63 -10.66 -9.00
C GLY A 4 18.91 -9.34 -9.28
N ARG A 5 17.86 -9.31 -10.09
CA ARG A 5 16.98 -8.13 -10.12
C ARG A 5 16.10 -8.15 -8.86
N VAL A 6 16.50 -7.39 -7.83
CA VAL A 6 15.68 -7.19 -6.63
C VAL A 6 14.42 -6.45 -7.05
N GLU A 7 13.28 -7.11 -6.95
CA GLU A 7 12.00 -6.42 -7.08
C GLU A 7 11.75 -5.61 -5.82
N VAL A 8 11.54 -4.31 -6.01
CA VAL A 8 11.40 -3.32 -4.93
C VAL A 8 10.07 -3.49 -4.18
N ILE A 9 9.09 -4.14 -4.80
CA ILE A 9 7.72 -4.33 -4.30
C ILE A 9 7.31 -5.77 -4.59
N SER A 10 6.78 -6.47 -3.58
CA SER A 10 6.29 -7.84 -3.72
C SER A 10 5.05 -7.94 -4.63
N GLU A 11 4.75 -9.12 -5.20
CA GLU A 11 3.51 -9.30 -5.98
C GLU A 11 2.25 -9.01 -5.17
N ALA A 12 2.22 -9.42 -3.90
CA ALA A 12 1.14 -9.07 -2.99
C ALA A 12 1.08 -7.54 -2.74
N GLY A 13 2.23 -6.87 -2.73
CA GLY A 13 2.35 -5.42 -2.66
C GLY A 13 1.65 -4.70 -3.81
N TRP A 14 1.85 -5.17 -5.03
CA TRP A 14 1.21 -4.59 -6.21
C TRP A 14 -0.32 -4.65 -6.16
N GLU A 15 -0.89 -5.76 -5.68
CA GLU A 15 -2.35 -5.85 -5.53
C GLU A 15 -2.86 -4.88 -4.45
N ARG A 16 -2.13 -4.72 -3.34
CA ARG A 16 -2.48 -3.73 -2.31
C ARG A 16 -2.41 -2.30 -2.83
N ILE A 17 -1.31 -1.94 -3.49
CA ILE A 17 -1.14 -0.62 -4.11
C ILE A 17 -2.28 -0.34 -5.10
N ARG A 18 -2.62 -1.34 -5.94
CA ARG A 18 -3.72 -1.24 -6.90
C ARG A 18 -5.04 -0.93 -6.22
N GLN A 19 -5.37 -1.65 -5.14
CA GLN A 19 -6.60 -1.45 -4.39
C GLN A 19 -6.60 -0.12 -3.64
N HIS A 20 -5.51 0.22 -2.95
CA HIS A 20 -5.41 1.42 -2.13
C HIS A 20 -5.57 2.71 -2.95
N PHE A 21 -4.91 2.79 -4.10
CA PHE A 21 -4.97 3.97 -4.99
C PHE A 21 -5.98 3.80 -6.14
N SER A 22 -6.77 2.73 -6.14
CA SER A 22 -7.73 2.41 -7.22
C SER A 22 -7.11 2.47 -8.61
N LEU A 23 -5.91 1.89 -8.80
CA LEU A 23 -5.22 1.87 -10.09
C LEU A 23 -5.85 0.80 -11.01
N THR A 24 -5.85 1.09 -12.31
CA THR A 24 -6.18 0.09 -13.33
C THR A 24 -5.01 -0.89 -13.54
N ASN A 25 -5.29 -2.06 -14.12
CA ASN A 25 -4.24 -3.05 -14.41
C ASN A 25 -3.13 -2.47 -15.31
N ARG A 26 -3.51 -1.66 -16.31
CA ARG A 26 -2.55 -0.99 -17.20
C ARG A 26 -1.69 0.04 -16.45
N GLN A 27 -2.25 0.73 -15.47
CA GLN A 27 -1.49 1.66 -14.63
C GLN A 27 -0.50 0.94 -13.72
N VAL A 28 -0.88 -0.22 -13.16
CA VAL A 28 0.03 -1.06 -12.37
C VAL A 28 1.19 -1.56 -13.22
N GLU A 29 0.93 -1.99 -14.46
CA GLU A 29 1.97 -2.40 -15.40
C GLU A 29 2.98 -1.26 -15.69
N ILE A 30 2.49 -0.06 -15.96
CA ILE A 30 3.33 1.12 -16.17
C ILE A 30 4.11 1.47 -14.90
N ALA A 31 3.47 1.42 -13.72
CA ALA A 31 4.10 1.66 -12.43
C ALA A 31 5.23 0.66 -12.13
N ARG A 32 5.03 -0.63 -12.44
CA ARG A 32 6.05 -1.68 -12.32
C ARG A 32 7.30 -1.34 -13.14
N LEU A 33 7.11 -0.96 -14.40
CA LEU A 33 8.22 -0.58 -15.28
C LEU A 33 8.90 0.72 -14.82
N LEU A 34 8.13 1.68 -14.29
CA LEU A 34 8.66 2.89 -13.69
C LEU A 34 9.56 2.58 -12.48
N CYS A 35 9.13 1.68 -11.58
CA CYS A 35 9.91 1.24 -10.41
C CYS A 35 11.18 0.47 -10.81
N ARG A 36 11.24 -0.09 -12.02
CA ARG A 36 12.46 -0.66 -12.62
C ARG A 36 13.38 0.39 -13.25
N ALA A 37 13.17 1.67 -12.93
CA ALA A 37 13.93 2.81 -13.44
C ALA A 37 13.90 2.98 -14.97
N LEU A 38 12.88 2.46 -15.66
CA LEU A 38 12.76 2.60 -17.10
C LEU A 38 12.23 4.00 -17.49
N THR A 39 12.82 4.58 -18.53
CA THR A 39 12.36 5.84 -19.11
C THR A 39 10.99 5.68 -19.78
N ASN A 40 10.25 6.78 -19.96
CA ASN A 40 8.93 6.73 -20.59
C ASN A 40 9.00 6.17 -22.02
N LYS A 41 10.10 6.41 -22.73
CA LYS A 41 10.36 5.81 -24.05
C LYS A 41 10.52 4.29 -23.96
N GLN A 42 11.34 3.79 -23.03
CA GLN A 42 11.49 2.34 -22.84
C GLN A 42 10.20 1.66 -22.40
N ILE A 43 9.41 2.32 -21.54
CA ILE A 43 8.08 1.84 -21.13
C ILE A 43 7.16 1.77 -22.36
N ALA A 44 7.15 2.82 -23.18
CA ALA A 44 6.37 2.88 -24.41
C ALA A 44 6.73 1.75 -25.38
N ASP A 45 8.03 1.55 -25.62
CA ASP A 45 8.56 0.49 -26.49
C ASP A 45 8.18 -0.92 -25.98
N LEU A 46 8.27 -1.17 -24.67
CA LEU A 46 7.93 -2.46 -24.07
C LEU A 46 6.43 -2.77 -24.09
N LEU A 47 5.60 -1.73 -24.04
CA LEU A 47 4.15 -1.85 -23.92
C LEU A 47 3.41 -1.63 -25.25
N ASP A 48 4.16 -1.43 -26.33
CA ASP A 48 3.67 -1.12 -27.69
C ASP A 48 2.66 0.04 -27.71
N ILE A 49 3.04 1.15 -27.06
CA ILE A 49 2.25 2.40 -26.99
C ILE A 49 3.15 3.61 -27.22
N THR A 50 2.57 4.81 -27.29
CA THR A 50 3.35 6.04 -27.43
C THR A 50 3.86 6.57 -26.08
N SER A 51 4.96 7.32 -26.09
CA SER A 51 5.44 8.03 -24.90
C SER A 51 4.39 8.99 -24.33
N ASP A 52 3.60 9.66 -25.17
CA ASP A 52 2.47 10.48 -24.74
C ASP A 52 1.42 9.68 -23.96
N THR A 53 1.11 8.46 -24.41
CA THR A 53 0.18 7.57 -23.70
C THR A 53 0.73 7.21 -22.32
N VAL A 54 2.04 6.92 -22.23
CA VAL A 54 2.72 6.70 -20.93
C VAL A 54 2.61 7.95 -20.05
N HIS A 55 2.82 9.15 -20.60
CA HIS A 55 2.69 10.41 -19.85
C HIS A 55 1.27 10.60 -19.30
N VAL A 56 0.24 10.32 -20.10
CA VAL A 56 -1.16 10.41 -19.66
C VAL A 56 -1.43 9.46 -18.50
N HIS A 57 -0.98 8.21 -18.60
CA HIS A 57 -1.12 7.24 -17.51
C HIS A 57 -0.37 7.65 -16.26
N LEU A 58 0.89 8.10 -16.38
CA LEU A 58 1.70 8.55 -15.24
C LEU A 58 1.10 9.77 -14.55
N ARG A 59 0.53 10.72 -15.32
CA ARG A 59 -0.18 11.86 -14.74
C ARG A 59 -1.39 11.43 -13.91
N ASP A 60 -2.17 10.47 -14.39
CA ASP A 60 -3.29 9.95 -13.61
C ASP A 60 -2.83 9.17 -12.37
N ILE A 61 -1.74 8.41 -12.48
CA ILE A 61 -1.12 7.70 -11.34
C ILE A 61 -0.65 8.70 -10.28
N PHE A 62 0.13 9.72 -10.67
CA PHE A 62 0.60 10.78 -9.77
C PHE A 62 -0.57 11.45 -9.03
N ARG A 63 -1.64 11.79 -9.76
CA ARG A 63 -2.86 12.36 -9.18
C ARG A 63 -3.52 11.43 -8.16
N ARG A 64 -3.66 10.13 -8.48
CA ARG A 64 -4.30 9.15 -7.59
C ARG A 64 -3.49 8.87 -6.33
N VAL A 65 -2.17 8.88 -6.45
CA VAL A 65 -1.25 8.63 -5.33
C VAL A 65 -1.01 9.89 -4.51
N GLY A 66 -1.26 11.07 -5.06
CA GLY A 66 -1.07 12.35 -4.37
C GLY A 66 0.39 12.79 -4.31
N VAL A 67 1.19 12.40 -5.32
CA VAL A 67 2.61 12.76 -5.43
C VAL A 67 2.86 13.51 -6.74
N ASP A 68 3.91 14.33 -6.77
CA ASP A 68 4.27 15.19 -7.90
C ASP A 68 5.55 14.75 -8.62
N SER A 69 6.23 13.74 -8.09
CA SER A 69 7.55 13.33 -8.56
C SER A 69 7.65 11.82 -8.72
N ARG A 70 8.50 11.42 -9.68
CA ARG A 70 8.80 10.01 -9.96
C ARG A 70 9.37 9.31 -8.73
N LEU A 71 10.28 9.96 -8.01
CA LEU A 71 10.86 9.40 -6.78
C LEU A 71 9.81 9.31 -5.68
N GLY A 72 8.96 10.33 -5.52
CA GLY A 72 7.85 10.31 -4.58
C GLY A 72 6.93 9.11 -4.82
N LEU A 73 6.61 8.81 -6.08
CA LEU A 73 5.80 7.65 -6.44
C LEU A 73 6.44 6.32 -6.02
N VAL A 74 7.75 6.15 -6.25
CA VAL A 74 8.47 4.94 -5.85
C VAL A 74 8.47 4.78 -4.33
N VAL A 75 8.76 5.85 -3.60
CA VAL A 75 8.77 5.85 -2.13
C VAL A 75 7.40 5.49 -1.57
N GLU A 76 6.33 6.05 -2.13
CA GLU A 76 4.97 5.81 -1.65
C GLU A 76 4.51 4.36 -1.90
N PHE A 77 4.86 3.79 -3.04
CA PHE A 77 4.58 2.37 -3.30
C PHE A 77 5.34 1.42 -2.37
N VAL A 78 6.60 1.73 -2.05
CA VAL A 78 7.37 0.95 -1.07
C VAL A 78 6.73 1.03 0.33
N ARG A 79 6.29 2.22 0.73
CA ARG A 79 5.58 2.41 2.01
C ARG A 79 4.31 1.57 2.07
N GLU A 80 3.50 1.59 1.00
CA GLU A 80 2.27 0.80 0.95
C GLU A 80 2.51 -0.71 0.92
N ASP A 81 3.60 -1.18 0.29
CA ASP A 81 4.01 -2.59 0.38
C ASP A 81 4.30 -2.98 1.84
N HIS A 82 5.00 -2.12 2.59
CA HIS A 82 5.36 -2.38 4.00
C HIS A 82 4.23 -2.10 5.02
N ARG A 83 3.25 -1.25 4.70
CA ARG A 83 2.17 -0.85 5.64
C ARG A 83 1.29 -2.02 6.08
N ALA A 84 1.00 -2.97 5.20
CA ALA A 84 0.18 -4.14 5.54
C ALA A 84 0.97 -5.23 6.28
N ALA A 85 2.28 -5.35 6.04
CA ALA A 85 3.14 -6.29 6.78
C ALA A 85 3.18 -5.97 8.28
N SER A 86 2.97 -4.69 8.64
CA SER A 86 2.90 -4.21 10.02
C SER A 86 1.47 -4.22 10.60
N GLN A 87 0.42 -4.27 9.77
CA GLN A 87 -0.98 -4.39 10.22
C GLN A 87 -1.43 -5.85 10.42
N ALA A 88 -0.75 -6.83 9.79
CA ALA A 88 -1.03 -8.25 9.97
C ALA A 88 -0.58 -8.82 11.35
N THR A 89 0.22 -8.08 12.12
CA THR A 89 0.71 -8.52 13.45
C THR A 89 -0.20 -8.16 14.62
N SER A 90 -1.39 -7.59 14.39
CA SER A 90 -2.41 -7.42 15.42
C SER A 90 -3.64 -8.27 15.11
N PRO A 91 -3.80 -9.46 15.72
CA PRO A 91 -5.13 -10.01 15.91
C PRO A 91 -5.77 -9.16 17.02
N GLU A 92 -6.36 -8.02 16.66
CA GLU A 92 -7.18 -7.29 17.60
C GLU A 92 -8.37 -8.17 17.99
N ARG A 93 -8.39 -8.48 19.28
CA ARG A 93 -9.39 -9.23 20.01
C ARG A 93 -10.78 -8.72 19.64
N SER A 94 -11.50 -9.50 18.86
CA SER A 94 -12.95 -9.35 18.77
C SER A 94 -13.57 -9.90 20.07
N GLY A 95 -13.81 -8.98 21.01
CA GLY A 95 -15.01 -8.99 21.86
C GLY A 95 -15.03 -9.92 23.09
N GLN A 96 -14.33 -9.54 24.16
CA GLN A 96 -14.80 -9.88 25.52
C GLN A 96 -14.78 -8.61 26.38
N ALA A 97 -15.93 -7.93 26.44
CA ALA A 97 -16.30 -7.00 27.50
C ALA A 97 -17.83 -6.94 27.55
N GLY A 98 -18.43 -7.88 28.29
CA GLY A 98 -19.81 -7.70 28.74
C GLY A 98 -19.83 -6.58 29.77
N PRO A 99 -20.77 -5.62 29.70
CA PRO A 99 -20.88 -4.61 30.74
C PRO A 99 -21.66 -5.19 31.92
N GLY A 100 -21.00 -5.24 33.07
CA GLY A 100 -21.66 -5.31 34.37
C GLY A 100 -21.85 -6.71 34.93
N ASP A 101 -20.88 -7.17 35.73
CA ASP A 101 -21.25 -7.68 37.05
C ASP A 101 -20.09 -7.56 38.03
N ARG A 102 -20.34 -6.80 39.10
CA ARG A 102 -19.78 -6.90 40.45
C ARG A 102 -18.26 -6.89 40.62
N LEU A 103 -17.77 -5.76 41.12
CA LEU A 103 -16.94 -5.80 42.32
C LEU A 103 -17.43 -4.74 43.32
N ARG A 104 -18.12 -5.22 44.36
CA ARG A 104 -18.50 -4.47 45.54
C ARG A 104 -17.28 -4.40 46.47
N LEU A 105 -16.84 -3.20 46.80
CA LEU A 105 -15.99 -2.86 47.94
C LEU A 105 -16.57 -1.50 48.41
N VAL A 106 -16.84 -1.19 49.67
CA VAL A 106 -16.18 -1.53 50.94
C VAL A 106 -17.13 -1.25 52.12
N ALA A 107 -16.80 -1.86 53.27
CA ALA A 107 -16.80 -1.29 54.63
C ALA A 107 -18.11 -0.93 55.37
N GLY A 108 -18.37 -1.71 56.42
CA GLY A 108 -18.29 -1.22 57.81
C GLY A 108 -19.40 -0.32 58.35
N ALA A 109 -20.31 -0.92 59.14
CA ALA A 109 -20.81 -0.34 60.39
C ALA A 109 -21.62 -1.41 61.14
N GLU A 110 -21.02 -1.93 62.22
CA GLU A 110 -21.76 -2.47 63.37
C GLU A 110 -22.53 -1.30 64.02
N PHE A 111 -23.76 -1.50 64.51
CA PHE A 111 -24.30 -0.85 65.73
C PHE A 111 -25.64 -1.49 66.14
N ASP A 112 -25.66 -1.94 67.40
CA ASP A 112 -26.70 -2.38 68.36
C ASP A 112 -27.71 -3.48 67.98
#